data_AF-A0A968J8U9-F1
#
_entry.id   AF-A0A968J8U9-F1
#
_cell.length_a   1.000
_cell.length_b   1.000
_cell.length_c   1.000
_cell.angle_alpha   90.00
_cell.angle_beta   90.00
_cell.angle_gamma   90.00
#
_symmetry.space_group_name_H-M   'P 1'
#
loop_
_entity.id
_entity.type
_entity.pdbx_description
1 polymer ?
#
loop_
_entity_poly.entity_id
_entity_poly.type
_entity_poly.pdbx_seq_one_letter_code
_entity_poly.pdbx_strand_id
1 'polypeptide(L)'
;MQNLRSLPIESRRDELTKYLRERVSKSLGLTQSKSLDIDKSLSEMGLDSLVSIELRNRILKDLNIDIPLDKLLSGQSTVQLADFIFKQMTLQSILADQFSQYDESEQEIEEITI
;
A
#
# COMPACT_ATOMS: atom_id res chain seq x y z
N MET A 1 14.99 2.00 -3.89
CA MET A 1 13.63 2.31 -3.40
C MET A 1 13.69 2.19 -1.89
N GLN A 2 13.35 3.24 -1.14
CA GLN A 2 13.30 3.16 0.32
C GLN A 2 12.16 2.22 0.73
N ASN A 3 12.39 1.39 1.74
CA ASN A 3 11.39 0.45 2.23
C ASN A 3 10.32 1.21 3.02
N LEU A 4 9.19 1.56 2.39
CA LEU A 4 8.11 2.32 3.05
C LEU A 4 7.57 1.62 4.30
N ARG A 5 7.72 0.29 4.39
CA ARG A 5 7.27 -0.50 5.55
C ARG A 5 8.18 -0.37 6.77
N SER A 6 9.44 0.06 6.61
CA SER A 6 10.37 0.27 7.73
C SER A 6 10.38 1.70 8.27
N LEU A 7 9.67 2.62 7.62
CA LEU A 7 9.60 4.01 8.07
C LEU A 7 8.66 4.14 9.29
N PRO A 8 8.95 5.10 10.20
CA PRO A 8 8.02 5.49 11.25
C PRO A 8 6.66 5.87 10.68
N ILE A 9 5.59 5.58 11.41
CA ILE A 9 4.21 5.78 10.97
C ILE A 9 3.94 7.23 10.52
N GLU A 10 4.56 8.19 11.21
CA GLU A 10 4.49 9.64 10.97
C GLU A 10 4.98 10.01 9.55
N SER A 11 6.14 9.46 9.14
CA SER A 11 6.77 9.76 7.85
C SER A 11 6.29 8.83 6.72
N ARG A 12 5.66 7.70 7.08
CA ARG A 12 5.17 6.71 6.13
C ARG A 12 4.05 7.26 5.26
N ARG A 13 3.15 8.07 5.82
CA ARG A 13 2.02 8.65 5.08
C ARG A 13 2.47 9.61 3.98
N ASP A 14 3.43 10.48 4.27
CA ASP A 14 3.94 11.46 3.30
C ASP A 14 4.70 10.77 2.17
N GLU A 15 5.59 9.81 2.51
CA GLU A 15 6.34 9.06 1.50
C GLU A 15 5.41 8.16 0.67
N LEU A 16 4.36 7.59 1.27
CA LEU A 16 3.34 6.83 0.56
C LEU A 16 2.57 7.70 -0.43
N THR A 17 2.13 8.89 0.01
CA THR A 17 1.46 9.86 -0.87
C THR A 17 2.34 10.25 -2.04
N LYS A 18 3.63 10.51 -1.79
CA LYS A 18 4.60 10.83 -2.83
C LYS A 18 4.82 9.67 -3.80
N TYR A 19 4.97 8.45 -3.29
CA TYR A 19 5.08 7.23 -4.09
C TYR A 19 3.85 7.05 -4.98
N LEU A 20 2.64 7.14 -4.41
CA LEU A 20 1.39 6.97 -5.16
C LEU A 20 1.23 8.06 -6.21
N ARG A 21 1.57 9.31 -5.88
CA ARG A 21 1.54 10.42 -6.85
C ARG A 21 2.43 10.12 -8.05
N GLU A 22 3.64 9.63 -7.83
CA GLU A 22 4.56 9.25 -8.91
C GLU A 22 4.02 8.08 -9.74
N ARG A 23 3.44 7.06 -9.08
CA ARG A 23 2.87 5.88 -9.75
C ARG A 23 1.66 6.24 -10.59
N VAL A 24 0.69 6.94 -10.02
CA VAL A 24 -0.52 7.36 -10.72
C VAL A 24 -0.16 8.29 -11.88
N SER A 25 0.77 9.23 -11.69
CA SER A 25 1.20 10.11 -12.79
C SER A 25 1.84 9.34 -13.94
N LYS A 26 2.69 8.34 -13.64
CA LYS A 26 3.29 7.47 -14.66
C LYS A 26 2.25 6.62 -15.38
N SER A 27 1.32 6.01 -14.62
CA SER A 27 0.24 5.17 -15.14
C SER A 27 -0.72 5.95 -16.04
N LEU A 28 -1.00 7.21 -15.72
CA LEU A 28 -1.83 8.11 -16.54
C LEU A 28 -1.06 8.83 -17.66
N GLY A 29 0.24 8.57 -17.82
CA GLY A 29 1.08 9.25 -18.81
C GLY A 29 1.21 10.77 -18.60
N LEU A 30 1.00 11.25 -17.37
CA LEU A 30 1.14 12.66 -17.02
C LEU A 30 2.62 13.05 -17.01
N THR A 31 2.96 14.09 -17.79
CA THR A 31 4.31 14.68 -17.80
C THR A 31 4.53 15.57 -16.57
N GLN A 32 5.78 15.83 -16.21
CA GLN A 32 6.13 16.66 -15.02
C GLN A 32 5.47 18.05 -15.00
N SER A 33 5.06 18.59 -16.16
CA SER A 33 4.37 19.88 -16.25
C SER A 33 2.89 19.84 -15.86
N LYS A 34 2.27 18.65 -15.79
CA LYS A 34 0.87 18.46 -15.39
C LYS A 34 0.87 17.96 -13.94
N SER A 35 0.52 18.83 -13.00
CA SER A 35 0.33 18.41 -11.61
C SER A 35 -0.80 17.39 -11.53
N LEU A 36 -0.56 16.25 -10.89
CA LEU A 36 -1.61 15.34 -10.50
C LEU A 36 -2.53 16.06 -9.51
N ASP A 37 -3.82 16.12 -9.83
CA ASP A 37 -4.84 16.52 -8.87
C ASP A 37 -5.14 15.32 -7.97
N ILE A 38 -4.70 15.39 -6.71
CA ILE A 38 -4.77 14.27 -5.78
C ILE A 38 -6.18 14.07 -5.20
N ASP A 39 -7.01 15.11 -5.26
CA ASP A 39 -8.38 15.12 -4.75
C ASP A 39 -9.38 14.68 -5.83
N LYS A 40 -8.98 14.81 -7.10
CA LYS A 40 -9.78 14.32 -8.21
C LYS A 40 -9.86 12.79 -8.23
N SER A 41 -11.02 12.30 -8.66
CA SER A 41 -11.28 10.88 -8.86
C SER A 41 -10.35 10.29 -9.91
N LEU A 42 -9.71 9.15 -9.61
CA LEU A 42 -8.82 8.47 -10.55
C LEU A 42 -9.55 8.11 -11.86
N SER A 43 -10.82 7.68 -11.77
CA SER A 43 -11.65 7.36 -12.95
C SER A 43 -11.87 8.60 -13.83
N GLU A 44 -12.10 9.77 -13.24
CA GLU A 44 -12.24 11.03 -13.97
C GLU A 44 -10.91 11.56 -14.56
N MET A 45 -9.78 11.03 -14.08
CA MET A 45 -8.46 11.34 -14.62
C MET A 45 -8.05 10.41 -15.76
N GLY A 46 -8.90 9.45 -16.12
CA GLY A 46 -8.63 8.49 -17.19
C GLY A 46 -8.04 7.17 -16.70
N LEU A 47 -8.17 6.84 -15.41
CA LEU A 47 -7.84 5.51 -14.92
C LEU A 47 -8.86 4.50 -15.46
N ASP A 48 -8.47 3.73 -16.47
CA ASP A 48 -9.26 2.63 -17.02
C ASP A 48 -8.92 1.28 -16.35
N SER A 49 -9.58 0.20 -16.78
CA SER A 49 -9.36 -1.14 -16.24
C SER A 49 -7.93 -1.64 -16.41
N LEU A 50 -7.27 -1.38 -17.55
CA LEU A 50 -5.92 -1.87 -17.82
C LEU A 50 -4.91 -1.14 -16.93
N VAL A 51 -4.99 0.19 -16.90
CA VAL A 51 -4.13 1.03 -16.06
C VAL A 51 -4.34 0.73 -14.57
N SER A 52 -5.58 0.45 -14.17
CA SER A 52 -5.92 0.02 -12.79
C SER A 52 -5.26 -1.31 -12.42
N ILE A 53 -5.26 -2.29 -13.33
CA ILE A 53 -4.61 -3.60 -13.12
C ILE A 53 -3.11 -3.43 -12.98
N GLU A 54 -2.47 -2.61 -13.82
CA GLU A 54 -1.04 -2.31 -13.72
C GLU A 54 -0.69 -1.65 -12.39
N LEU A 55 -1.48 -0.64 -11.98
CA LEU A 55 -1.30 0.05 -10.70
C LEU A 55 -1.46 -0.92 -9.52
N ARG A 56 -2.51 -1.75 -9.52
CA ARG A 56 -2.75 -2.79 -8.52
C ARG A 56 -1.56 -3.75 -8.42
N ASN A 57 -1.14 -4.32 -9.55
CA ASN A 57 -0.03 -5.27 -9.58
C ASN A 57 1.27 -4.66 -9.06
N ARG A 58 1.49 -3.37 -9.36
CA ARG A 58 2.66 -2.65 -8.86
C ARG A 58 2.61 -2.43 -7.37
N ILE A 59 1.47 -2.01 -6.83
CA ILE A 59 1.29 -1.79 -5.39
C ILE A 59 1.42 -3.12 -4.63
N LEU A 60 0.82 -4.20 -5.15
CA LEU A 60 0.96 -5.53 -4.59
C LEU A 60 2.44 -5.96 -4.54
N LYS A 61 3.19 -5.72 -5.62
CA LYS A 61 4.62 -6.05 -5.66
C LYS A 61 5.48 -5.20 -4.73
N ASP A 62 5.25 -3.89 -4.67
CA ASP A 62 6.11 -2.95 -3.95
C ASP A 62 5.75 -2.89 -2.44
N LEU A 63 4.46 -3.07 -2.08
CA LEU A 63 3.94 -2.89 -0.72
C LEU A 63 3.31 -4.15 -0.09
N ASN A 64 3.14 -5.23 -0.86
CA ASN A 64 2.48 -6.47 -0.41
C ASN A 64 1.03 -6.25 0.08
N ILE A 65 0.34 -5.32 -0.57
CA ILE A 65 -1.07 -4.97 -0.31
C ILE A 65 -1.84 -5.16 -1.59
N ASP A 66 -2.87 -6.01 -1.54
CA ASP A 66 -3.80 -6.17 -2.65
C ASP A 66 -4.92 -5.14 -2.55
N ILE A 67 -5.22 -4.49 -3.67
CA ILE A 67 -6.29 -3.50 -3.77
C ILE A 67 -7.37 -4.08 -4.68
N PRO A 68 -8.61 -4.21 -4.19
CA PRO A 68 -9.73 -4.63 -5.01
C PRO A 68 -9.91 -3.72 -6.24
N LEU A 69 -10.05 -4.30 -7.43
CA LEU A 69 -10.13 -3.55 -8.69
C LEU A 69 -11.39 -2.69 -8.77
N ASP A 70 -12.50 -3.17 -8.20
CA ASP A 70 -13.75 -2.43 -8.04
C ASP A 70 -13.55 -1.12 -7.26
N LYS A 71 -12.70 -1.11 -6.23
CA LYS A 71 -12.36 0.13 -5.49
C LYS A 71 -11.53 1.12 -6.30
N LEU A 72 -10.64 0.63 -7.16
CA LEU A 72 -9.87 1.49 -8.06
C LEU A 72 -10.79 2.14 -9.11
N LEU A 73 -11.76 1.38 -9.60
CA LEU A 73 -12.73 1.82 -10.60
C LEU A 73 -13.92 2.59 -10.00
N SER A 74 -14.19 2.50 -8.69
CA SER A 74 -15.31 3.17 -8.01
C SER A 74 -15.12 4.67 -7.84
N GLY A 75 -14.12 5.26 -8.50
CA GLY A 75 -13.90 6.69 -8.51
C GLY A 75 -13.19 7.24 -7.28
N GLN A 76 -12.41 6.42 -6.57
CA GLN A 76 -11.59 6.92 -5.46
C GLN A 76 -10.53 7.92 -5.94
N SER A 77 -10.19 8.90 -5.11
CA SER A 77 -9.08 9.83 -5.35
C SER A 77 -7.72 9.24 -4.95
N THR A 78 -6.64 9.92 -5.33
CA THR A 78 -5.28 9.50 -4.94
C THR A 78 -5.09 9.55 -3.42
N VAL A 79 -5.67 10.56 -2.76
CA VAL A 79 -5.66 10.68 -1.29
C VAL A 79 -6.41 9.52 -0.63
N GLN A 80 -7.59 9.16 -1.14
CA GLN A 80 -8.37 8.05 -0.60
C GLN A 80 -7.66 6.70 -0.76
N LEU A 81 -6.99 6.49 -1.90
CA LEU A 81 -6.14 5.33 -2.12
C LEU A 81 -4.96 5.29 -1.13
N ALA A 82 -4.31 6.43 -0.88
CA ALA A 82 -3.22 6.53 0.10
C ALA A 82 -3.68 6.17 1.51
N ASP A 83 -4.83 6.70 1.94
CA ASP A 83 -5.42 6.37 3.24
C ASP A 83 -5.81 4.90 3.35
N PHE A 84 -6.36 4.30 2.28
CA PHE A 84 -6.67 2.88 2.25
C PHE A 84 -5.42 2.02 2.46
N ILE A 85 -4.35 2.28 1.70
CA ILE A 85 -3.09 1.54 1.80
C ILE A 85 -2.45 1.76 3.17
N PHE A 86 -2.44 2.99 3.69
CA PHE A 86 -1.89 3.29 5.01
C PHE A 86 -2.58 2.50 6.12
N LYS A 87 -3.92 2.42 6.09
CA LYS A 87 -4.69 1.58 7.03
C LYS A 87 -4.28 0.11 6.93
N GLN A 88 -4.16 -0.42 5.71
CA GLN A 88 -3.72 -1.81 5.50
C GLN A 88 -2.29 -2.06 6.01
N MET A 89 -1.35 -1.15 5.76
CA MET A 89 0.02 -1.25 6.29
C MET A 89 0.05 -1.24 7.83
N THR A 90 -0.81 -0.42 8.45
CA THR A 90 -0.92 -0.33 9.91
C THR A 90 -1.52 -1.60 10.51
N LEU A 91 -2.56 -2.15 9.88
CA LEU A 91 -3.13 -3.43 10.30
C LEU A 91 -2.11 -4.57 10.15
N GLN A 92 -1.36 -4.62 9.05
CA GLN A 92 -0.31 -5.61 8.86
C GLN A 92 0.82 -5.48 9.90
N SER A 93 1.22 -4.27 10.30
CA SER A 93 2.24 -4.11 11.35
C SER A 93 1.72 -4.55 12.72
N ILE A 94 0.48 -4.21 13.07
CA ILE A 94 -0.14 -4.65 14.32
C ILE A 94 -0.27 -6.18 14.37
N LEU A 95 -0.67 -6.81 13.27
CA LEU A 95 -0.75 -8.27 13.18
C LEU A 95 0.64 -8.91 13.26
N ALA A 96 1.65 -8.36 12.57
CA ALA A 96 3.02 -8.88 12.63
C ALA A 96 3.62 -8.80 14.05
N ASP A 97 3.31 -7.75 14.81
CA ASP A 97 3.71 -7.62 16.22
C ASP A 97 3.01 -8.67 17.10
N GLN A 98 1.73 -8.95 16.87
CA GLN A 98 0.99 -9.99 17.59
C GLN A 98 1.54 -11.40 17.31
N PHE A 99 1.81 -11.74 16.05
CA PHE A 99 2.30 -13.07 15.69
C PHE A 99 3.77 -13.29 16.08
N SER A 100 4.60 -12.24 16.20
CA SER A 100 5.97 -12.38 16.73
C SER A 100 6.00 -12.75 18.22
N GLN A 101 4.89 -12.54 18.94
CA GLN A 101 4.79 -12.82 20.37
C GLN A 101 4.33 -14.26 20.69
N TYR A 102 3.89 -15.02 19.69
CA TYR A 102 3.42 -16.41 19.83
C TYR A 102 4.46 -17.47 19.41
N ASP A 103 5.58 -17.06 18.78
CA ASP A 103 6.61 -17.98 18.27
C ASP A 103 7.65 -18.38 19.34
N GLU A 104 7.63 -17.74 20.53
CA GLU A 104 8.57 -18.06 21.64
C GLU A 104 8.03 -19.10 22.65
N SER A 105 6.77 -19.54 22.57
CA SER A 105 6.18 -20.44 23.57
C SER A 105 6.23 -21.95 23.28
N GLU A 106 6.80 -22.41 22.16
CA GLU A 106 6.84 -23.84 21.80
C GLU A 106 8.21 -24.54 21.99
N GLN A 107 9.22 -23.93 22.61
CA GLN A 107 10.56 -24.55 22.75
C GLN A 107 10.90 -25.17 24.13
N GLU A 108 9.97 -25.29 25.08
CA GLU A 108 10.30 -25.77 26.44
C GLU A 108 9.65 -27.11 26.86
N ILE A 109 9.28 -27.99 25.92
CA ILE A 109 8.84 -29.35 26.29
C ILE A 109 9.46 -30.40 25.36
N GLU A 110 10.67 -30.84 25.71
CA GLU A 110 11.05 -32.28 25.75
C GLU A 110 12.50 -32.45 26.24
N GLU A 111 12.76 -32.13 27.50
CA GLU A 111 13.79 -32.82 28.30
C GLU A 111 13.07 -33.59 29.42
N ILE A 112 12.40 -34.69 29.08
CA ILE A 112 12.15 -35.76 30.05
C ILE A 112 12.86 -37.00 29.55
N THR A 113 14.07 -37.15 30.09
CA THR A 113 14.80 -38.41 30.18
C THR A 113 13.92 -39.42 30.93
N ILE A 114 13.62 -40.57 30.30
CA ILE A 114 13.33 -41.83 31.00
C ILE A 114 14.12 -42.93 30.29
#